data_AF-A0A7Z7BIF7-F1
#
_entry.id   AF-A0A7Z7BIF7-F1
#
_cell.length_a   1.000
_cell.length_b   1.000
_cell.length_c   1.000
_cell.angle_alpha   90.00
_cell.angle_beta   90.00
_cell.angle_gamma   90.00
#
_symmetry.space_group_name_H-M   'P 1'
#
loop_
_entity.id
_entity.type
_entity.pdbx_description
1 polymer ?
#
loop_
_entity_poly.entity_id
_entity_poly.type
_entity_poly.pdbx_seq_one_letter_code
_entity_poly.pdbx_strand_id
1 'polypeptide(L)' 'MKSRQADTQRRCSPAPADIRAGRERAGLNQIEAAGLLHVDMRLWQKWELGEREMHPAFWELFCIKTGAEK' A
#
# COMPACT_ATOMS: atom_id res chain seq x y z
N MET A 1 -5.60 -24.35 26.25
CA MET A 1 -6.01 -23.08 25.59
C MET A 1 -4.78 -22.19 25.54
N LYS A 2 -4.12 -22.05 24.39
CA LYS A 2 -2.89 -21.24 24.28
C LYS A 2 -3.26 -19.77 24.09
N SER A 3 -2.68 -18.96 24.96
CA SER A 3 -2.97 -17.56 25.17
C SER A 3 -2.82 -16.72 23.91
N ARG A 4 -3.81 -15.86 23.75
CA ARG A 4 -3.94 -14.74 22.82
C ARG A 4 -2.72 -13.83 22.93
N GLN A 5 -1.81 -13.88 21.96
CA GLN A 5 -0.93 -12.76 21.67
C GLN A 5 -1.48 -12.09 20.42
N ALA A 6 -2.38 -11.13 20.65
CA ALA A 6 -2.65 -10.10 19.66
C ALA A 6 -1.42 -9.21 19.63
N ASP A 7 -0.45 -9.56 18.79
CA ASP A 7 0.53 -8.61 18.32
C ASP A 7 -0.24 -7.61 17.45
N THR A 8 -0.86 -6.63 18.09
CA THR A 8 -1.43 -5.46 17.44
C THR A 8 -0.26 -4.65 16.92
N GLN A 9 0.40 -5.14 15.86
CA GLN A 9 1.33 -4.34 15.08
C GLN A 9 0.57 -3.09 14.69
N ARG A 10 0.98 -1.94 15.24
CA ARG A 10 0.64 -0.63 14.69
C ARG A 10 1.23 -0.61 13.29
N ARG A 11 0.44 -1.00 12.30
CA ARG A 11 0.87 -0.93 10.91
C ARG A 11 0.73 0.53 10.51
N CYS A 12 1.87 1.21 10.44
CA CYS A 12 1.95 2.59 10.02
C CYS A 12 1.64 2.69 8.52
N SER A 13 0.98 3.79 8.14
CA SER A 13 0.75 4.13 6.74
C SER A 13 2.09 4.33 6.03
N PRO A 14 2.27 3.81 4.79
CA PRO A 14 3.54 3.95 4.07
C PRO A 14 3.82 5.42 3.74
N ALA A 15 5.10 5.80 3.67
CA ALA A 15 5.45 7.13 3.19
C ALA A 15 5.15 7.26 1.68
N PRO A 16 4.83 8.46 1.16
CA PRO A 16 4.58 8.66 -0.27
C PRO A 16 5.69 8.14 -1.18
N ALA A 17 6.95 8.26 -0.73
CA ALA A 17 8.12 7.76 -1.44
C ALA A 17 8.13 6.21 -1.51
N ASP A 18 7.74 5.52 -0.44
CA ASP A 18 7.65 4.06 -0.41
C ASP A 18 6.55 3.54 -1.33
N ILE A 19 5.42 4.26 -1.42
CA ILE A 19 4.32 3.94 -2.33
C ILE A 19 4.80 4.00 -3.78
N ARG A 20 5.49 5.09 -4.16
CA ARG A 20 6.08 5.25 -5.50
C ARG A 20 7.11 4.16 -5.78
N ALA A 21 8.05 3.93 -4.86
CA ALA A 21 9.09 2.93 -5.03
C ALA A 21 8.51 1.51 -5.15
N GLY A 22 7.49 1.18 -4.35
CA GLY A 22 6.79 -0.10 -4.43
C GLY A 22 6.13 -0.31 -5.79
N ARG A 23 5.48 0.72 -6.34
CA ARG A 23 4.91 0.69 -7.69
C ARG A 23 5.96 0.47 -8.76
N GLU A 24 7.05 1.24 -8.71
CA GLU A 24 8.13 1.16 -9.70
C GLU A 24 8.82 -0.20 -9.67
N ARG A 25 9.06 -0.77 -8.48
CA ARG A 25 9.58 -2.14 -8.33
C ARG A 25 8.65 -3.20 -8.90
N ALA A 26 7.33 -2.99 -8.78
CA ALA A 26 6.33 -3.87 -9.36
C ALA A 26 6.18 -3.69 -10.90
N GLY A 27 6.89 -2.73 -11.51
CA GLY A 27 6.82 -2.47 -12.95
C GLY A 27 5.47 -1.88 -13.39
N LEU A 28 4.72 -1.29 -12.48
CA LEU A 28 3.36 -0.80 -12.74
C LEU A 28 3.34 0.71 -13.03
N ASN A 29 2.44 1.12 -13.91
CA ASN A 29 2.02 2.52 -13.99
C ASN A 29 0.95 2.83 -12.92
N GLN A 30 0.62 4.12 -12.74
CA GLN A 30 -0.32 4.55 -11.68
C GLN A 30 -1.75 4.01 -11.87
N ILE A 31 -2.20 3.79 -13.11
CA ILE A 31 -3.53 3.24 -13.41
C ILE A 31 -3.59 1.76 -13.03
N GLU A 32 -2.56 0.99 -13.38
CA GLU A 32 -2.46 -0.44 -13.04
C GLU A 32 -2.41 -0.66 -11.53
N ALA A 33 -1.61 0.15 -10.81
CA ALA A 33 -1.50 0.08 -9.36
C ALA A 33 -2.82 0.43 -8.65
N ALA A 34 -3.54 1.46 -9.14
CA ALA A 34 -4.87 1.80 -8.66
C ALA A 34 -5.89 0.68 -8.94
N GLY A 35 -5.80 0.07 -10.12
CA GLY A 35 -6.62 -1.08 -10.53
C GLY A 35 -6.46 -2.30 -9.62
N LEU A 36 -5.24 -2.56 -9.12
CA LEU A 36 -5.01 -3.64 -8.15
C LEU A 36 -5.77 -3.43 -6.84
N LEU A 37 -6.07 -2.19 -6.45
CA LEU A 37 -6.78 -1.88 -5.21
C LEU A 37 -8.25 -1.51 -5.44
N HIS A 38 -8.73 -1.56 -6.68
CA HIS A 38 -10.08 -1.10 -7.07
C HIS A 38 -10.38 0.34 -6.63
N VAL A 39 -9.39 1.23 -6.78
CA VAL A 39 -9.52 2.65 -6.50
C VAL A 39 -9.27 3.49 -7.74
N ASP A 40 -9.68 4.75 -7.72
CA ASP A 40 -9.41 5.68 -8.80
C ASP A 40 -7.92 6.02 -8.91
N MET A 41 -7.41 6.18 -10.15
CA MET A 41 -6.03 6.62 -10.43
C MET A 41 -5.67 7.91 -9.68
N ARG A 42 -6.61 8.85 -9.58
CA ARG A 42 -6.37 10.13 -8.89
C ARG A 42 -6.17 9.95 -7.39
N LEU A 43 -6.81 8.96 -6.77
CA LEU A 43 -6.56 8.63 -5.37
C LEU A 43 -5.14 8.07 -5.19
N TRP A 44 -4.70 7.20 -6.10
CA TRP A 44 -3.33 6.69 -6.12
C TRP A 44 -2.29 7.82 -6.21
N GLN A 45 -2.48 8.78 -7.13
CA GLN A 45 -1.61 9.94 -7.27
C GLN A 45 -1.53 10.77 -5.99
N LYS A 46 -2.65 10.99 -5.30
CA LYS A 46 -2.68 11.72 -4.02
C LYS A 46 -1.85 11.04 -2.94
N TRP A 47 -1.80 9.70 -2.94
CA TRP A 47 -0.93 8.95 -2.05
C TRP A 47 0.55 9.15 -2.37
N GLU A 48 0.94 9.10 -3.64
CA GLU A 48 2.34 9.36 -4.06
C GLU A 48 2.79 10.81 -3.87
N LEU A 49 1.86 11.76 -3.88
CA LEU A 49 2.13 13.18 -3.62
C LEU A 49 2.11 13.53 -2.13
N GLY A 50 1.65 12.62 -1.26
CA GLY A 50 1.45 12.90 0.16
C GLY A 50 0.28 13.84 0.48
N GLU A 51 -0.57 14.14 -0.50
CA GLU A 51 -1.80 14.91 -0.30
C GLU A 51 -2.84 14.13 0.51
N ARG A 52 -2.73 12.81 0.53
CA ARG A 52 -3.58 11.93 1.34
C ARG A 52 -2.76 10.77 1.90
N GLU A 53 -3.09 10.36 3.12
CA GLU A 53 -2.53 9.17 3.73
C GLU A 53 -3.14 7.89 3.12
N MET A 54 -2.29 6.92 2.79
CA MET A 54 -2.74 5.59 2.36
C MET A 54 -3.04 4.74 3.59
N HIS A 55 -4.27 4.21 3.67
CA HIS A 55 -4.64 3.31 4.77
C HIS A 55 -3.74 2.06 4.76
N PRO A 56 -3.21 1.61 5.92
CA PRO A 56 -2.27 0.48 5.99
C PRO A 56 -2.77 -0.80 5.31
N ALA A 57 -4.08 -1.11 5.42
CA ALA A 57 -4.68 -2.25 4.75
C ALA A 57 -4.57 -2.22 3.20
N PHE A 58 -4.61 -1.02 2.59
CA PHE A 58 -4.40 -0.88 1.14
C PHE A 58 -2.96 -1.15 0.76
N TRP A 59 -2.02 -0.67 1.58
CA TRP A 59 -0.59 -0.93 1.37
C TRP A 59 -0.26 -2.42 1.46
N GLU A 60 -0.77 -3.10 2.48
CA GLU A 60 -0.59 -4.54 2.63
C GLU A 60 -1.17 -5.32 1.46
N LEU A 61 -2.38 -4.96 1.02
CA LEU A 61 -3.01 -5.61 -0.12
C LEU A 61 -2.18 -5.40 -1.39
N PHE A 62 -1.63 -4.21 -1.58
CA PHE A 62 -0.73 -3.90 -2.68
C PHE A 62 0.53 -4.77 -2.64
N CYS A 63 1.20 -4.86 -1.48
CA CYS A 63 2.38 -5.71 -1.29
C CYS A 63 2.06 -7.19 -1.58
N ILE A 64 0.95 -7.70 -1.06
CA ILE A 64 0.51 -9.09 -1.31
C ILE A 64 0.28 -9.35 -2.80
N LYS A 65 -0.39 -8.42 -3.51
CA LYS A 65 -0.71 -8.56 -4.93
C LYS A 65 0.50 -8.43 -5.85
N THR A 66 1.52 -7.69 -5.42
CA THR A 66 2.73 -7.44 -6.22
C THR A 66 3.91 -8.32 -5.84
N GLY A 67 3.82 -9.08 -4.76
CA GLY A 67 4.95 -9.84 -4.21
C GLY A 67 6.04 -8.94 -3.63
N ALA A 68 5.75 -7.65 -3.40
CA ALA A 68 6.68 -6.78 -2.69
C ALA A 68 6.76 -7.23 -1.23
N GLU A 69 7.96 -7.57 -0.76
CA GLU A 69 8.20 -7.84 0.65
C GLU A 69 7.77 -6.63 1.50
N LYS A 70 7.16 -6.92 2.66
CA LYS A 70 6.55 -5.92 3.55
C LYS A 70 7.58 -5.00 4.21
#